data_AF-A0A183EK63-F1
#
_entry.id   AF-A0A183EK63-F1
#
_cell.length_a   1.000
_cell.length_b   1.000
_cell.length_c   1.000
_cell.angle_alpha   90.00
_cell.angle_beta   90.00
_cell.angle_gamma   90.00
#
_symmetry.space_group_name_H-M   'P 1'
#
loop_
_entity.id
_entity.type
_entity.pdbx_description
1 polymer ?
#
loop_
_entity_poly.entity_id
_entity_poly.type
_entity_poly.pdbx_seq_one_letter_code
_entity_poly.pdbx_strand_id
1 'polypeptide(L)'
;MSGSDLLSEGRYGSVVAARSYPAFNSFTHVEPRSCVIKTSNIGSILDDVLHGRRDAEEALEEKVDRLIRRVLMEAYILNRVRHSNIMHAHATVVNEHAICLQLVLPRLYQLEQLIDKYRRDKEGEVMLVLK
;
A
#
# COMPACT_ATOMS: atom_id res chain seq x y z
N MET A 1 -9.18 13.20 -17.79
CA MET A 1 -8.17 13.04 -16.73
C MET A 1 -8.92 12.85 -15.42
N SER A 2 -9.26 11.61 -15.04
CA SER A 2 -9.91 11.36 -13.75
C SER A 2 -8.84 11.39 -12.66
N GLY A 3 -8.92 12.36 -11.75
CA GLY A 3 -8.01 12.49 -10.62
C GLY A 3 -7.92 11.19 -9.84
N SER A 4 -6.71 10.72 -9.58
CA SER A 4 -6.47 9.71 -8.55
C SER A 4 -6.68 10.38 -7.20
N ASP A 5 -7.75 10.02 -6.49
CA ASP A 5 -8.00 10.55 -5.15
C ASP A 5 -6.89 10.04 -4.21
N LEU A 6 -6.07 10.96 -3.70
CA LEU A 6 -5.07 10.67 -2.68
C LEU A 6 -5.79 10.23 -1.40
N LEU A 7 -5.53 9.00 -0.95
CA LEU A 7 -6.14 8.44 0.25
C LEU A 7 -5.27 8.67 1.49
N SER A 8 -3.95 8.61 1.32
CA SER A 8 -2.98 8.83 2.38
C SER A 8 -1.64 9.23 1.78
N GLU A 9 -0.92 10.08 2.49
CA GLU A 9 0.44 10.45 2.17
C GLU A 9 1.33 10.25 3.39
N GLY A 10 2.53 9.74 3.16
CA GLY A 10 3.56 9.60 4.18
C GLY A 10 4.88 10.13 3.65
N ARG A 11 5.88 10.23 4.53
CA ARG A 11 7.19 10.81 4.21
C ARG A 11 7.87 10.20 2.96
N TYR A 12 7.66 8.91 2.73
CA TYR A 12 8.35 8.16 1.67
C TYR A 12 7.37 7.44 0.74
N GLY A 13 6.14 7.92 0.61
CA GLY A 13 5.17 7.22 -0.19
C GLY A 13 3.75 7.74 -0.05
N SER A 14 2.88 7.19 -0.87
CA SER A 14 1.47 7.56 -0.90
C SER A 14 0.59 6.37 -1.22
N VAL A 15 -0.68 6.49 -0.88
CA VAL A 15 -1.72 5.55 -1.27
C VAL A 15 -2.77 6.35 -2.01
N VAL A 16 -3.04 5.97 -3.25
CA VAL A 16 -4.03 6.62 -4.11
C VAL A 16 -5.11 5.63 -4.52
N ALA A 17 -6.35 6.12 -4.65
CA ALA A 17 -7.42 5.34 -5.24
C ALA A 17 -7.19 5.21 -6.75
N ALA A 18 -7.46 4.02 -7.28
CA ALA A 18 -7.34 3.73 -8.69
C ALA A 18 -8.45 2.79 -9.16
N ARG A 19 -8.53 2.61 -10.48
CA ARG A 19 -9.40 1.64 -11.13
C ARG A 19 -8.57 0.79 -12.07
N SER A 20 -8.69 -0.53 -11.96
CA SER A 20 -8.08 -1.46 -12.91
C SER A 20 -9.04 -1.71 -14.07
N TYR A 21 -8.51 -1.62 -15.28
CA TYR A 21 -9.24 -1.92 -16.52
C TYR A 21 -8.75 -3.26 -17.11
N PRO A 22 -9.62 -4.03 -17.77
CA PRO A 22 -9.22 -5.25 -18.46
C PRO A 22 -8.18 -4.94 -19.55
N ALA A 23 -7.21 -5.84 -19.73
CA ALA A 23 -6.21 -5.71 -20.80
C ALA A 23 -6.79 -6.00 -22.20
N PHE A 24 -7.90 -6.74 -22.29
CA PHE A 24 -8.55 -7.13 -23.54
C PHE A 24 -10.02 -6.72 -23.56
N ASN A 25 -10.41 -5.97 -24.61
CA ASN A 25 -11.78 -5.50 -24.85
C ASN A 25 -12.70 -6.56 -25.48
N SER A 26 -12.19 -7.75 -25.79
CA SER A 26 -12.95 -8.79 -26.47
C SER A 26 -13.57 -9.74 -25.46
N PHE A 27 -14.89 -9.63 -25.33
CA PHE A 27 -15.82 -10.50 -24.62
C PHE A 27 -15.97 -10.24 -23.12
N THR A 28 -17.14 -9.72 -22.76
CA THR A 28 -17.69 -9.34 -21.45
C THR A 28 -17.42 -7.89 -21.02
N HIS A 29 -18.51 -7.17 -20.74
CA HIS A 29 -18.48 -5.89 -20.03
C HIS A 29 -17.90 -6.11 -18.64
N VAL A 30 -16.58 -6.08 -18.50
CA VAL A 30 -15.93 -6.15 -17.20
C VAL A 30 -15.86 -4.75 -16.64
N GLU A 31 -16.70 -4.48 -15.64
CA GLU A 31 -16.68 -3.21 -14.92
C GLU A 31 -15.30 -2.93 -14.32
N PRO A 32 -14.82 -1.68 -14.38
CA PRO A 32 -13.56 -1.30 -13.75
C PRO A 32 -13.59 -1.63 -12.25
N ARG A 33 -12.61 -2.39 -11.78
CA ARG A 33 -12.53 -2.77 -10.36
C ARG A 33 -11.79 -1.68 -9.59
N SER A 34 -12.34 -1.28 -8.44
CA SER A 34 -11.67 -0.32 -7.55
C SER A 34 -10.49 -0.99 -6.86
N CYS A 35 -9.34 -0.32 -6.92
CA CYS A 35 -8.12 -0.73 -6.24
C CYS A 35 -7.45 0.49 -5.59
N VAL A 36 -6.37 0.24 -4.87
CA VAL A 36 -5.46 1.28 -4.40
C VAL A 36 -4.06 1.01 -4.90
N ILE A 37 -3.32 2.08 -5.20
CA ILE A 37 -1.91 1.99 -5.55
C ILE A 37 -1.13 2.57 -4.39
N LYS A 38 -0.33 1.73 -3.74
CA LYS A 38 0.64 2.15 -2.74
C LYS A 38 1.99 2.36 -3.44
N THR A 39 2.52 3.57 -3.36
CA THR A 39 3.85 3.92 -3.86
C THR A 39 4.80 4.08 -2.69
N SER A 40 5.96 3.43 -2.75
CA SER A 40 7.07 3.58 -1.81
C SER A 40 8.27 4.15 -2.57
N ASN A 41 8.68 5.38 -2.25
CA ASN A 41 9.80 6.09 -2.86
C ASN A 41 11.12 5.64 -2.21
N ILE A 42 11.68 4.55 -2.72
CA ILE A 42 12.90 3.94 -2.18
C ILE A 42 14.09 4.89 -2.36
N GLY A 43 14.17 5.59 -3.49
CA GLY A 43 15.21 6.59 -3.76
C GLY A 43 15.31 7.64 -2.65
N SER A 44 14.18 8.24 -2.26
CA SER A 44 14.16 9.25 -1.18
C SER A 44 14.58 8.69 0.19
N ILE A 45 14.29 7.41 0.47
CA ILE A 45 14.76 6.78 1.71
C ILE A 45 16.27 6.58 1.67
N LEU A 46 16.80 6.12 0.53
CA LEU A 46 18.23 5.94 0.32
C LEU A 46 18.97 7.27 0.41
N ASP A 47 18.43 8.33 -0.21
CA ASP A 47 19.01 9.67 -0.13
C ASP A 47 19.11 10.13 1.34
N ASP A 48 18.05 9.97 2.12
CA ASP A 48 18.07 10.33 3.55
C ASP A 48 19.11 9.51 4.34
N VAL A 49 19.23 8.20 4.05
CA VAL A 49 20.22 7.32 4.67
C VAL A 49 21.65 7.76 4.30
N LEU A 50 21.89 8.18 3.05
CA LEU A 50 23.18 8.64 2.56
C LEU A 50 23.53 10.06 3.02
N HIS A 51 22.56 10.95 3.20
CA HIS A 51 22.82 12.31 3.71
C HIS A 51 23.12 12.32 5.22
N GLY A 52 22.71 11.28 5.95
CA GLY A 52 23.07 11.05 7.36
C GLY A 52 24.52 10.60 7.61
N ARG A 53 25.42 10.75 6.63
CA ARG A 53 26.83 10.29 6.52
C ARG A 53 27.82 10.71 7.62
N ARG A 54 27.36 11.19 8.78
CA ARG A 54 28.24 11.41 9.94
C ARG A 54 28.52 10.12 10.72
N ASP A 55 27.78 9.05 10.47
CA ASP A 55 27.96 7.75 11.12
C ASP A 55 28.97 6.87 10.37
N ALA A 56 29.72 6.04 11.12
CA ALA A 56 30.71 5.11 10.58
C ALA A 56 30.16 4.21 9.46
N GLU A 57 31.01 3.79 8.53
CA GLU A 57 30.67 3.00 7.33
C GLU A 57 29.82 1.74 7.65
N GLU A 58 30.13 1.05 8.75
CA GLU A 58 29.34 -0.11 9.23
C GLU A 58 27.88 0.23 9.57
N ALA A 59 27.62 1.44 10.11
CA ALA A 59 26.27 1.88 10.44
C ALA A 59 25.43 2.19 9.18
N LEU A 60 26.09 2.54 8.08
CA LEU A 60 25.44 2.77 6.80
C LEU A 60 25.00 1.44 6.18
N GLU A 61 25.89 0.44 6.16
CA GLU A 61 25.57 -0.91 5.66
C GLU A 61 24.35 -1.50 6.39
N GLU A 62 24.32 -1.42 7.72
CA GLU A 62 23.21 -1.93 8.51
C GLU A 62 21.87 -1.19 8.22
N LYS A 63 21.92 0.12 7.96
CA LYS A 63 20.73 0.90 7.56
C LYS A 63 20.22 0.47 6.18
N VAL A 64 21.12 0.24 5.23
CA VAL A 64 20.78 -0.24 3.89
C VAL A 64 20.20 -1.66 3.95
N ASP A 65 20.81 -2.56 4.71
CA ASP A 65 20.32 -3.94 4.89
C ASP A 65 18.92 -3.98 5.51
N ARG A 66 18.67 -3.15 6.53
CA ARG A 66 17.32 -3.00 7.12
C ARG A 66 16.31 -2.51 6.09
N LEU A 67 16.69 -1.55 5.24
CA LEU A 67 15.81 -1.04 4.19
C LEU A 67 15.50 -2.12 3.15
N ILE A 68 16.52 -2.82 2.66
CA ILE A 68 16.38 -3.95 1.71
C ILE A 68 15.45 -4.99 2.31
N ARG A 69 15.69 -5.40 3.55
CA ARG A 69 14.85 -6.38 4.25
C ARG A 69 13.41 -5.92 4.35
N ARG A 70 13.16 -4.66 4.70
CA ARG A 70 11.81 -4.10 4.81
C ARG A 70 11.07 -4.13 3.47
N VAL A 71 11.73 -3.67 2.40
CA VAL A 71 11.15 -3.65 1.03
C VAL A 71 10.86 -5.07 0.54
N LEU A 72 11.84 -5.97 0.68
CA LEU A 72 11.69 -7.37 0.23
C LEU A 72 10.62 -8.12 1.02
N MET A 73 10.57 -7.96 2.35
CA MET A 73 9.58 -8.63 3.19
C MET A 73 8.16 -8.13 2.88
N GLU A 74 7.98 -6.82 2.70
CA GLU A 74 6.68 -6.26 2.32
C GLU A 74 6.21 -6.82 0.97
N ALA A 75 7.08 -6.77 -0.05
CA ALA A 75 6.77 -7.33 -1.37
C ALA A 75 6.49 -8.84 -1.27
N TYR A 76 7.31 -9.59 -0.54
CA TYR A 76 7.14 -11.04 -0.39
C TYR A 76 5.81 -11.40 0.25
N ILE A 77 5.47 -10.78 1.39
CA ILE A 77 4.24 -11.07 2.13
C ILE A 77 3.02 -10.80 1.23
N LEU A 78 2.97 -9.61 0.62
CA LEU A 78 1.82 -9.19 -0.18
C LEU A 78 1.67 -9.99 -1.50
N ASN A 79 2.76 -10.57 -2.04
CA ASN A 79 2.68 -11.34 -3.29
C ASN A 79 2.60 -12.86 -3.09
N ARG A 80 3.09 -13.42 -1.97
CA ARG A 80 3.27 -14.87 -1.80
C ARG A 80 2.47 -15.50 -0.66
N VAL A 81 2.16 -14.76 0.41
CA VAL A 81 1.58 -15.37 1.63
C VAL A 81 0.07 -15.51 1.52
N ARG A 82 -0.40 -16.60 0.89
CA ARG A 82 -1.82 -16.92 0.63
C ARG A 82 -2.61 -17.28 1.88
N HIS A 83 -3.24 -16.28 2.48
CA HIS A 83 -4.19 -16.44 3.57
C HIS A 83 -5.39 -15.50 3.38
N SER A 84 -6.59 -15.90 3.81
CA SER A 84 -7.84 -15.12 3.65
C SER A 84 -7.83 -13.78 4.39
N ASN A 85 -7.12 -13.74 5.53
CA ASN A 85 -7.01 -12.55 6.38
C ASN A 85 -5.75 -11.71 6.11
N ILE A 86 -4.98 -12.04 5.06
CA ILE A 86 -3.81 -11.27 4.65
C ILE A 86 -4.12 -10.62 3.30
N MET A 87 -3.79 -9.34 3.17
CA MET A 87 -3.98 -8.60 1.93
C MET A 87 -3.02 -9.10 0.84
N HIS A 88 -3.52 -9.20 -0.40
CA HIS A 88 -2.77 -9.65 -1.57
C HIS A 88 -2.61 -8.54 -2.59
N ALA A 89 -1.39 -8.35 -3.08
CA ALA A 89 -1.13 -7.50 -4.23
C ALA A 89 -1.72 -8.15 -5.49
N HIS A 90 -2.45 -7.35 -6.26
CA HIS A 90 -2.87 -7.69 -7.63
C HIS A 90 -1.70 -7.58 -8.60
N ALA A 91 -0.83 -6.60 -8.39
CA ALA A 91 0.37 -6.38 -9.18
C ALA A 91 1.42 -5.65 -8.35
N THR A 92 2.69 -5.89 -8.69
CA THR A 92 3.85 -5.21 -8.12
C THR A 92 4.69 -4.69 -9.28
N VAL A 93 5.00 -3.41 -9.27
CA VAL A 93 5.79 -2.73 -10.31
C VAL A 93 6.95 -2.02 -9.63
N VAL A 94 8.15 -2.21 -10.16
CA VAL A 94 9.33 -1.42 -9.77
C VAL A 94 9.60 -0.44 -10.89
N ASN A 95 9.61 0.85 -10.58
CA ASN A 95 10.03 1.88 -11.51
C ASN A 95 11.49 2.22 -11.24
N GLU A 96 12.37 1.79 -12.13
CA GLU A 96 13.82 2.01 -12.00
C GLU A 96 14.19 3.49 -12.16
N HIS A 97 13.49 4.24 -13.02
CA HIS A 97 13.76 5.66 -13.24
C HIS A 97 13.39 6.53 -12.03
N ALA A 98 12.26 6.22 -11.39
CA ALA A 98 11.81 6.93 -10.20
C ALA A 98 12.31 6.28 -8.89
N ILE A 99 13.02 5.16 -8.98
CA ILE A 99 13.49 4.32 -7.86
C ILE A 99 12.36 4.13 -6.83
N CYS A 100 11.22 3.64 -7.29
CA CYS A 100 10.05 3.43 -6.45
C CYS A 100 9.39 2.07 -6.68
N LEU A 101 8.78 1.55 -5.61
CA LEU A 101 7.97 0.34 -5.62
C LEU A 101 6.51 0.73 -5.61
N GLN A 102 5.74 0.22 -6.57
CA GLN A 102 4.30 0.40 -6.65
C GLN A 102 3.58 -0.94 -6.47
N LEU A 103 2.65 -0.98 -5.52
CA LEU A 103 1.85 -2.15 -5.19
C LEU A 103 0.38 -1.83 -5.48
N VAL A 104 -0.22 -2.57 -6.39
CA VAL A 104 -1.66 -2.52 -6.66
C VAL A 104 -2.35 -3.47 -5.70
N LEU A 105 -3.21 -2.94 -4.84
CA LEU A 105 -3.85 -3.67 -3.74
C LEU A 105 -5.37 -3.56 -3.82
N PRO A 106 -6.12 -4.50 -3.23
CA PRO A 106 -7.57 -4.38 -3.10
C PRO A 106 -7.94 -3.17 -2.24
N ARG A 107 -9.03 -2.49 -2.61
CA ARG A 107 -9.55 -1.39 -1.81
C ARG A 107 -10.36 -1.93 -0.63
N LEU A 108 -9.81 -1.80 0.57
CA LEU A 108 -10.47 -2.18 1.84
C LEU A 108 -10.63 -0.95 2.73
N TYR A 109 -11.63 -0.99 3.61
CA TYR A 109 -11.83 0.03 4.65
C TYR A 109 -11.01 -0.32 5.90
N GLN A 110 -10.53 0.70 6.60
CA GLN A 110 -9.92 0.50 7.91
C GLN A 110 -11.01 0.14 8.92
N LEU A 111 -10.73 -0.83 9.78
CA LEU A 111 -11.68 -1.30 10.79
C LEU A 111 -12.14 -0.16 11.72
N GLU A 112 -11.20 0.71 12.12
CA GLU A 112 -11.48 1.89 12.94
C GLU A 112 -12.53 2.80 12.30
N GLN A 113 -12.39 3.10 11.00
CA GLN A 113 -13.35 3.91 10.25
C GLN A 113 -14.74 3.26 10.20
N LEU A 114 -14.81 1.93 10.10
CA LEU A 114 -16.07 1.19 10.11
C LEU A 114 -16.73 1.23 11.50
N ILE A 115 -15.94 1.09 12.56
CA ILE A 115 -16.43 1.20 13.95
C ILE A 115 -16.96 2.60 14.22
N ASP A 116 -16.23 3.63 13.82
CA ASP A 116 -16.64 5.02 14.03
C ASP A 116 -17.88 5.38 13.22
N LYS A 117 -17.98 4.88 11.98
CA LYS A 117 -19.20 5.00 11.19
C LYS A 117 -20.38 4.36 11.91
N TYR A 118 -20.22 3.12 12.38
CA TYR A 118 -21.28 2.42 13.10
C TYR A 118 -21.73 3.18 14.35
N ARG A 119 -20.79 3.67 15.17
CA ARG A 119 -21.09 4.45 16.38
C ARG A 119 -21.91 5.70 16.07
N ARG A 120 -21.57 6.42 15.00
CA ARG A 120 -22.32 7.61 14.56
C ARG A 120 -23.73 7.24 14.08
N ASP A 121 -23.84 6.17 13.30
CA ASP A 121 -25.13 5.71 12.74
C ASP A 121 -26.07 5.12 13.80
N LYS A 122 -25.53 4.71 14.96
CA LYS A 122 -26.27 4.04 16.05
C LYS A 122 -26.25 4.80 17.37
N GLU A 123 -25.82 6.06 17.38
CA GLU A 123 -25.73 6.90 18.59
C GLU A 123 -24.97 6.24 19.77
N GLY A 124 -24.08 5.30 19.48
CA GLY A 124 -23.36 4.52 20.50
C GLY A 124 -24.17 3.38 21.15
N GLU A 125 -25.34 3.01 20.63
CA GLU A 125 -26.07 1.83 21.09
C GLU A 125 -25.23 0.56 20.95
N VAL A 126 -25.25 -0.27 22.00
CA VAL A 126 -24.48 -1.52 22.05
C VAL A 126 -25.09 -2.53 21.08
N MET A 127 -24.27 -3.21 20.29
CA MET A 127 -24.72 -4.31 19.45
C MET A 127 -25.36 -5.39 20.34
N LEU A 128 -26.69 -5.53 20.27
CA LEU A 128 -27.40 -6.64 20.90
C LEU A 128 -26.97 -7.92 20.19
N VAL A 129 -26.12 -8.71 20.85
CA VAL A 129 -25.78 -10.05 20.39
C VAL A 129 -27.02 -10.92 20.59
N LEU A 130 -27.75 -11.19 19.52
CA LEU A 130 -28.82 -12.18 19.51
C LEU A 130 -28.19 -13.53 19.87
N LYS A 131 -28.59 -14.06 21.03
CA LYS A 131 -28.30 -15.43 21.47
C LYS A 131 -29.17 -16.43 20.72
#